data_AF-A0A7C7G607-F1
#
_entry.id   AF-A0A7C7G607-F1
#
_cell.length_a   1.000
_cell.length_b   1.000
_cell.length_c   1.000
_cell.angle_alpha   90.00
_cell.angle_beta   90.00
_cell.angle_gamma   90.00
#
_symmetry.space_group_name_H-M   'P 1'
#
loop_
_entity.id
_entity.type
_entity.pdbx_description
1 polymer ?
#
loop_
_entity_poly.entity_id
_entity_poly.type
_entity_poly.pdbx_seq_one_letter_code
_entity_poly.pdbx_strand_id
1 'polypeptide(L)'
;MFGVLNEEFDEDDAGEYAVVNRGETYQVMATVVKVIHMYMGQHPRMMSYAFTGESRRYKSDGATVPTARTKFFLRYIPQIFGHKWKADLNGNTVTVFKQAK
;
A
#
# COMPACT_ATOMS: atom_id res chain seq x y z
N MET A 1 11.22 -1.71 0.31
CA MET A 1 9.99 -2.35 -0.18
C MET A 1 9.57 -3.36 0.87
N PHE A 2 8.43 -3.17 1.53
CA PHE A 2 7.90 -4.19 2.47
C PHE A 2 7.07 -5.17 1.65
N GLY A 3 7.68 -6.30 1.26
CA GLY A 3 7.00 -7.42 0.62
C GLY A 3 7.30 -8.68 1.42
N VAL A 4 6.25 -9.35 1.91
CA VAL A 4 6.36 -10.75 2.36
C VAL A 4 6.11 -11.57 1.11
N LEU A 5 7.17 -12.02 0.46
CA LEU A 5 7.07 -12.97 -0.64
C LEU A 5 6.96 -14.35 -0.01
N ASN A 6 5.83 -15.02 -0.21
CA ASN A 6 5.66 -16.41 0.16
C ASN A 6 5.73 -17.22 -1.14
N GLU A 7 6.91 -17.80 -1.42
CA GLU A 7 7.21 -18.49 -2.69
C GLU A 7 6.42 -19.81 -2.86
N GLU A 8 5.73 -20.27 -1.82
CA GLU A 8 4.99 -21.55 -1.79
C GLU A 8 3.53 -21.45 -2.30
N PHE A 9 3.06 -20.26 -2.68
CA PHE A 9 1.65 -20.02 -3.06
C PHE A 9 1.43 -19.67 -4.53
N ASP A 10 2.47 -19.73 -5.36
CA ASP A 10 2.40 -19.40 -6.79
C ASP A 10 1.87 -20.55 -7.66
N GLU A 11 1.59 -21.74 -7.11
CA GLU A 11 1.24 -22.94 -7.89
C GLU A 11 -0.26 -23.15 -8.16
N ASP A 12 -1.17 -22.53 -7.41
CA ASP A 12 -2.61 -22.75 -7.61
C ASP A 12 -3.33 -21.50 -8.13
N ASP A 13 -3.95 -21.62 -9.30
CA ASP A 13 -4.86 -20.68 -9.98
C ASP A 13 -6.14 -20.32 -9.17
N ALA A 14 -6.13 -20.54 -7.84
CA ALA A 14 -7.26 -20.39 -6.92
C ALA A 14 -6.94 -19.41 -5.78
N GLY A 15 -7.07 -18.10 -6.08
CA GLY A 15 -7.36 -17.07 -5.07
C GLY A 15 -6.18 -16.67 -4.20
N GLU A 16 -5.64 -15.46 -4.36
CA GLU A 16 -5.81 -14.43 -3.30
C GLU A 16 -5.95 -15.01 -1.88
N TYR A 17 -4.88 -14.84 -1.07
CA TYR A 17 -4.86 -14.87 0.40
C TYR A 17 -6.18 -15.34 1.01
N ALA A 18 -6.20 -16.59 1.49
CA ALA A 18 -7.32 -17.26 2.16
C ALA A 18 -8.36 -16.26 2.67
N VAL A 19 -9.56 -16.25 2.06
CA VAL A 19 -10.69 -15.34 2.32
C VAL A 19 -10.54 -14.60 3.64
N VAL A 20 -9.80 -13.49 3.61
CA VAL A 20 -9.48 -12.76 4.83
C VAL A 20 -10.77 -12.12 5.28
N ASN A 21 -11.19 -12.37 6.51
CA ASN A 21 -12.41 -11.74 7.01
C ASN A 21 -12.23 -10.22 6.90
N ARG A 22 -13.22 -9.49 6.39
CA ARG A 22 -13.12 -8.04 6.15
C ARG A 22 -12.54 -7.32 7.37
N GLY A 23 -12.92 -7.73 8.58
CA GLY A 23 -12.40 -7.19 9.85
C GLY A 23 -10.89 -7.32 10.05
N GLU A 24 -10.30 -8.45 9.66
CA GLU A 24 -8.86 -8.71 9.80
C GLU A 24 -8.05 -7.80 8.85
N THR A 25 -8.58 -7.50 7.67
CA THR A 25 -7.92 -6.55 6.74
C THR A 25 -7.81 -5.14 7.34
N TYR A 26 -8.83 -4.68 8.08
CA TYR A 26 -8.76 -3.41 8.81
C TYR A 26 -7.73 -3.45 9.96
N GLN A 27 -7.59 -4.58 10.65
CA GLN A 27 -6.58 -4.75 11.71
C GLN A 27 -5.16 -4.72 11.15
N VAL A 28 -4.90 -5.41 10.03
CA VAL A 28 -3.61 -5.35 9.33
C VAL A 28 -3.29 -3.90 8.95
N MET A 29 -4.25 -3.17 8.39
CA MET A 29 -4.04 -1.77 8.06
C MET A 29 -3.80 -0.89 9.28
N ALA A 30 -4.48 -1.13 10.39
CA ALA A 30 -4.23 -0.39 11.63
C ALA A 30 -2.79 -0.58 12.12
N THR A 31 -2.24 -1.79 11.98
CA THR A 31 -0.84 -2.07 12.27
C THR A 31 0.10 -1.35 11.30
N VAL A 32 -0.18 -1.40 10.00
CA VAL A 32 0.60 -0.68 8.97
C VAL A 32 0.64 0.83 9.26
N VAL A 33 -0.49 1.44 9.61
CA VAL A 33 -0.56 2.87 9.99
C VAL A 33 0.38 3.17 11.15
N LYS A 34 0.34 2.36 12.23
CA LYS A 34 1.22 2.54 13.40
C LYS A 34 2.70 2.43 13.04
N VAL A 35 3.07 1.47 12.20
CA VAL A 35 4.46 1.29 11.74
C VAL A 35 4.93 2.51 10.94
N ILE A 36 4.09 3.03 10.04
CA ILE A 36 4.43 4.23 9.26
C ILE A 36 4.57 5.46 10.18
N HIS A 37 3.66 5.66 11.14
CA HIS A 37 3.77 6.75 12.11
C HIS A 37 5.04 6.68 12.96
N MET A 38 5.40 5.48 13.43
CA MET A 38 6.66 5.28 14.16
C MET A 38 7.87 5.63 13.29
N TYR A 39 7.88 5.18 12.04
CA TYR A 39 8.96 5.49 11.09
C TYR A 39 9.04 6.99 10.77
N MET A 40 7.90 7.66 10.54
CA MET A 40 7.83 9.11 10.35
C MET A 40 8.39 9.89 11.54
N GLY A 41 8.12 9.43 12.77
CA GLY A 41 8.66 10.03 13.99
C GLY A 41 10.19 9.90 14.10
N GLN A 42 10.74 8.77 13.65
CA GLN A 42 12.19 8.53 13.63
C GLN A 42 12.90 9.28 12.49
N HIS A 43 12.19 9.57 11.40
CA HIS A 43 12.75 10.17 10.17
C HIS A 43 12.04 11.47 9.76
N PRO A 44 12.15 12.57 10.52
CA PRO A 44 11.42 13.82 10.27
C PRO A 44 11.82 14.54 8.97
N ARG A 45 12.98 14.20 8.39
CA ARG A 45 13.47 14.73 7.11
C ARG A 45 12.96 13.98 5.89
N MET A 46 12.17 12.93 6.07
CA MET A 46 11.58 12.24 4.93
C MET A 46 10.60 13.17 4.20
N MET A 47 10.69 13.18 2.87
CA MET A 47 9.89 14.04 2.00
C MET A 47 8.91 13.28 1.13
N SER A 48 9.10 11.96 0.97
CA SER A 48 8.21 11.12 0.17
C SER A 48 8.13 9.69 0.69
N TYR A 49 7.00 9.03 0.36
CA TYR A 49 6.72 7.63 0.63
C TYR A 49 6.11 7.01 -0.62
N ALA A 50 6.51 5.79 -0.99
CA ALA A 50 5.95 5.09 -2.12
C ALA A 50 5.43 3.71 -1.70
N PHE A 51 4.25 3.35 -2.20
CA PHE A 51 3.65 2.03 -2.08
C PHE A 51 3.16 1.56 -3.44
N THR A 52 3.49 0.32 -3.80
CA THR A 52 3.05 -0.31 -5.04
C THR A 52 2.30 -1.59 -4.69
N GLY A 53 1.09 -1.75 -5.20
CA GLY A 53 0.40 -3.02 -5.13
C GLY A 53 1.09 -4.03 -6.04
N GLU A 54 1.13 -5.30 -5.65
CA GLU A 54 1.50 -6.36 -6.59
C GLU A 54 0.32 -6.65 -7.51
N SER A 55 0.58 -6.69 -8.80
CA SER A 55 -0.40 -7.10 -9.82
C SER A 55 -0.08 -8.52 -10.26
N ARG A 56 -1.09 -9.37 -10.40
CA ARG A 56 -0.90 -10.73 -10.93
C ARG A 56 -0.23 -10.63 -12.31
N ARG A 57 0.87 -11.38 -12.50
CA ARG A 57 1.68 -11.42 -13.72
C ARG A 57 0.90 -11.79 -14.99
N TYR A 58 -0.33 -12.31 -14.85
CA TYR A 58 -1.11 -12.89 -15.94
C TYR A 58 -1.99 -11.91 -16.74
N LYS A 59 -2.04 -10.62 -16.40
CA LYS A 59 -2.66 -9.60 -17.25
C LYS A 59 -1.64 -8.55 -17.64
N SER A 60 -1.40 -8.44 -18.94
CA SER A 60 -0.51 -7.49 -19.61
C SER A 60 -0.75 -6.00 -19.26
N ASP A 61 -1.81 -5.68 -18.52
CA ASP A 61 -2.17 -4.33 -18.05
C ASP A 61 -1.83 -4.05 -16.57
N GLY A 62 -1.16 -4.99 -15.88
CA GLY A 62 -1.02 -4.99 -14.42
C GLY A 62 -0.27 -3.77 -13.83
N ALA A 63 0.58 -3.09 -14.59
CA ALA A 63 1.29 -1.92 -14.11
C ALA A 63 0.45 -0.63 -14.14
N THR A 64 -0.56 -0.58 -15.02
CA THR A 64 -1.27 0.65 -15.39
C THR A 64 -2.57 0.84 -14.61
N VAL A 65 -3.13 -0.22 -14.03
CA VAL A 65 -4.42 -0.18 -13.32
C VAL A 65 -4.25 -0.38 -11.81
N PRO A 66 -4.82 0.50 -10.96
CA PRO A 66 -4.78 0.33 -9.51
C PRO A 66 -5.54 -0.92 -9.04
N THR A 67 -4.87 -1.80 -8.32
CA THR A 67 -5.46 -3.00 -7.69
C THR A 67 -6.41 -2.64 -6.54
N ALA A 68 -7.20 -3.62 -6.08
CA ALA A 68 -8.04 -3.46 -4.89
C ALA A 68 -7.20 -3.10 -3.64
N ARG A 69 -6.01 -3.68 -3.49
CA ARG A 69 -5.07 -3.39 -2.40
C ARG A 69 -4.58 -1.94 -2.45
N THR A 70 -4.19 -1.45 -3.63
CA THR A 70 -3.78 -0.05 -3.83
C THR A 70 -4.92 0.92 -3.51
N LYS A 71 -6.14 0.63 -3.98
CA LYS A 71 -7.34 1.41 -3.66
C LYS A 71 -7.69 1.40 -2.17
N PHE A 72 -7.47 0.28 -1.49
CA PHE A 72 -7.70 0.17 -0.05
C PHE A 72 -6.70 1.02 0.73
N PHE A 73 -5.40 0.92 0.39
CA PHE A 73 -4.35 1.74 0.99
C PHE A 73 -4.59 3.24 0.81
N LEU A 74 -5.06 3.67 -0.37
CA LEU A 74 -5.39 5.07 -0.66
C LEU A 74 -6.37 5.68 0.36
N ARG A 75 -7.30 4.89 0.92
CA ARG A 75 -8.25 5.36 1.94
C ARG A 75 -7.58 5.77 3.26
N TYR A 76 -6.41 5.20 3.55
CA TYR A 76 -5.67 5.46 4.79
C TYR A 76 -4.67 6.61 4.67
N ILE A 77 -4.38 7.10 3.46
CA ILE A 77 -3.44 8.20 3.26
C ILE A 77 -3.77 9.43 4.12
N PRO A 78 -5.02 9.92 4.18
CA PRO A 78 -5.34 11.07 5.03
C PRO A 78 -5.09 10.82 6.52
N GLN A 79 -5.32 9.58 6.99
CA GLN A 79 -5.08 9.18 8.38
C GLN A 79 -3.58 9.07 8.70
N ILE A 80 -2.79 8.59 7.74
CA ILE A 80 -1.35 8.41 7.93
C ILE A 80 -0.62 9.76 7.89
N PHE A 81 -0.87 10.55 6.84
CA PHE A 81 -0.03 11.71 6.52
C PHE A 81 -0.69 13.06 6.84
N GLY A 82 -2.02 13.13 6.91
CA GLY A 82 -2.75 14.38 7.10
C GLY A 82 -2.70 15.32 5.91
N HIS A 83 -3.16 16.56 6.10
CA HIS A 83 -3.34 17.57 5.03
C HIS A 83 -2.04 18.15 4.45
N LYS A 84 -0.90 17.97 5.12
CA LYS A 84 0.40 18.53 4.68
C LYS A 84 1.07 17.70 3.57
N TRP A 85 0.44 16.61 3.16
CA TRP A 85 0.99 15.66 2.22
C TRP A 85 -0.02 15.42 1.11
N LYS A 86 0.48 15.27 -0.11
CA LYS A 86 -0.31 14.99 -1.31
C LYS A 86 0.06 13.61 -1.84
N ALA A 87 -0.95 12.80 -2.15
CA ALA A 87 -0.75 11.55 -2.87
C ALA A 87 -0.93 11.75 -4.37
N ASP A 88 -0.10 11.07 -5.13
CA ASP A 88 -0.22 10.88 -6.57
C ASP A 88 -0.28 9.38 -6.87
N LEU A 89 -1.15 8.99 -7.79
CA LEU A 89 -1.35 7.60 -8.19
C LEU A 89 -0.93 7.47 -9.65
N ASN A 90 0.18 6.80 -9.88
CA ASN A 90 0.70 6.50 -11.20
C ASN A 90 0.65 4.98 -11.43
N GLY A 91 -0.28 4.54 -12.27
CA GLY A 91 -0.56 3.13 -12.47
C GLY A 91 -1.00 2.44 -11.19
N ASN A 92 -0.25 1.45 -10.73
CA ASN A 92 -0.48 0.75 -9.46
C ASN A 92 0.39 1.25 -8.29
N THR A 93 1.09 2.38 -8.47
CA THR A 93 1.98 2.97 -7.47
C THR A 93 1.41 4.26 -6.92
N VAL A 94 1.31 4.35 -5.60
CA VAL A 94 0.96 5.56 -4.86
C VAL A 94 2.24 6.17 -4.33
N THR A 95 2.50 7.42 -4.69
CA THR A 95 3.59 8.20 -4.10
C THR A 95 3.01 9.39 -3.34
N VAL A 96 3.41 9.52 -2.08
CA VAL A 96 2.96 10.57 -1.18
C VAL A 96 4.13 11.51 -0.95
N PHE A 97 3.92 12.80 -1.17
CA PHE A 97 4.95 13.82 -1.05
C PHE A 97 4.52 14.89 -0.05
N LYS A 98 5.47 15.38 0.73
CA LYS A 98 5.26 16.53 1.62
C LYS A 98 5.10 17.78 0.76
N GLN A 99 4.04 18.54 1.00
CA GLN A 99 3.88 19.82 0.31
C GLN A 99 4.92 20.80 0.84
N ALA A 100 5.69 21.39 -0.08
CA ALA A 100 6.46 22.60 0.24
C ALA A 100 5.45 23.70 0.60
N LYS A 101 5.76 24.44 1.66
CA LYS A 101 4.95 25.56 2.14
C LYS A 101 5.02 26.71 1.14
#